data_AF-A0A527WAC3-F1
#
_entry.id   AF-A0A527WAC3-F1
#
_cell.length_a   1.000
_cell.length_b   1.000
_cell.length_c   1.000
_cell.angle_alpha   90.00
_cell.angle_beta   90.00
_cell.angle_gamma   90.00
#
_symmetry.space_group_name_H-M   'P 1'
#
loop_
_entity.id
_entity.type
_entity.pdbx_description
1 polymer ?
#
loop_
_entity_poly.entity_id
_entity_poly.type
_entity_poly.pdbx_seq_one_letter_code
_entity_poly.pdbx_strand_id
1 'polypeptide(L)'
;PGEVCETCGHSHAPDPAMLSGDRFDWKTAWSAVAAVGIRPCSGALIVLSFALLNGLWLGGLLSVLAMSIGTAITVSALATIAVTAKNWAVYFAGDGRIGNRIHSIVEIGGAAFIFIVGLLLLSASLSGGA
;
A
#
# COMPACT_ATOMS: atom_id res chain seq x y z
N PRO A 1 20.48 -1.19 11.16
CA PRO A 1 20.94 -0.52 9.91
C PRO A 1 20.78 -1.46 8.72
N GLY A 2 19.98 -1.07 7.72
CA GLY A 2 19.65 -1.93 6.57
C GLY A 2 20.89 -2.37 5.81
N GLU A 3 21.06 -3.68 5.68
CA GLU A 3 22.14 -4.30 4.92
C GLU A 3 22.01 -3.92 3.43
N VAL A 4 23.12 -3.48 2.84
CA VAL A 4 23.22 -3.23 1.40
C VAL A 4 23.69 -4.52 0.75
N CYS A 5 22.96 -4.97 -0.27
CA CYS A 5 23.33 -6.21 -0.95
C CYS A 5 24.59 -5.98 -1.78
N GLU A 6 25.66 -6.74 -1.50
CA GLU A 6 26.94 -6.70 -2.22
C GLU A 6 26.80 -6.95 -3.74
N THR A 7 25.75 -7.68 -4.15
CA THR A 7 25.53 -8.03 -5.58
C THR A 7 24.85 -6.91 -6.36
N CYS A 8 23.91 -6.19 -5.72
CA CYS A 8 23.03 -5.23 -6.41
C CYS A 8 23.31 -3.78 -6.00
N GLY A 9 24.15 -3.55 -4.98
CA GLY A 9 24.49 -2.21 -4.47
C GLY A 9 23.33 -1.47 -3.80
N HIS A 10 22.21 -2.13 -3.53
CA HIS A 10 21.00 -1.51 -2.99
C HIS A 10 20.43 -2.27 -1.80
N SER A 11 19.75 -1.55 -0.90
CA SER A 11 19.00 -2.17 0.20
C SER A 11 17.63 -2.62 -0.30
N HIS A 12 17.36 -3.92 -0.21
CA HIS A 12 16.10 -4.52 -0.65
C HIS A 12 14.96 -4.31 0.36
N ALA A 13 15.29 -3.89 1.59
CA ALA A 13 14.34 -3.49 2.61
C ALA A 13 14.88 -2.26 3.36
N PRO A 14 14.78 -1.06 2.75
CA PRO A 14 15.15 0.17 3.43
C PRO A 14 14.31 0.33 4.70
N ASP A 15 14.97 0.48 5.84
CA ASP A 15 14.30 0.81 7.09
C ASP A 15 13.52 2.14 6.92
N PRO A 16 12.30 2.31 7.47
CA PRO A 16 11.58 3.59 7.41
C PRO A 16 12.40 4.77 7.95
N ALA A 17 13.35 4.54 8.86
CA ALA A 17 14.31 5.56 9.29
C ALA A 17 15.25 6.03 8.16
N MET A 18 15.56 5.17 7.18
CA MET A 18 16.32 5.55 5.98
C MET A 18 15.49 6.38 4.99
N LEU A 19 14.16 6.21 5.01
CA LEU A 19 13.23 7.10 4.29
C LEU A 19 13.02 8.44 4.99
N SER A 20 13.43 8.53 6.28
CA SER A 20 13.29 9.71 7.14
C SER A 20 14.50 10.66 7.09
N GLY A 21 15.48 10.41 6.21
CA GLY A 21 16.65 11.29 6.07
C GLY A 21 16.25 12.73 5.74
N ASP A 22 17.08 13.71 6.14
CA ASP A 22 16.88 15.19 6.18
C ASP A 22 16.27 15.88 4.93
N ARG A 23 16.02 15.15 3.85
CA ARG A 23 15.55 15.66 2.57
C ARG A 23 14.54 14.69 1.97
N PHE A 24 13.26 14.95 2.25
CA PHE A 24 12.13 14.34 1.57
C PHE A 24 12.35 14.37 0.06
N ASP A 25 12.57 13.19 -0.56
CA ASP A 25 12.76 13.11 -2.01
C ASP A 25 11.39 13.15 -2.70
N TRP A 26 10.97 14.36 -3.05
CA TRP A 26 9.71 14.61 -3.75
C TRP A 26 9.54 13.79 -5.03
N LYS A 27 10.65 13.43 -5.69
CA LYS A 27 10.64 12.59 -6.90
C LYS A 27 10.20 11.16 -6.57
N THR A 28 10.79 10.55 -5.54
CA THR A 28 10.40 9.21 -5.07
C THR A 28 8.96 9.21 -4.56
N ALA A 29 8.55 10.23 -3.79
CA ALA A 29 7.18 10.37 -3.33
C ALA A 29 6.17 10.42 -4.49
N TRP A 30 6.44 11.24 -5.52
CA TRP A 30 5.59 11.31 -6.72
C TRP A 30 5.53 9.98 -7.48
N SER A 31 6.65 9.27 -7.59
CA SER A 31 6.67 7.96 -8.25
C SER A 31 5.81 6.92 -7.52
N ALA A 32 5.83 6.93 -6.18
CA ALA A 32 5.00 6.06 -5.37
C ALA A 32 3.52 6.42 -5.50
N VAL A 33 3.18 7.71 -5.46
CA VAL A 33 1.79 8.19 -5.64
C VAL A 33 1.26 7.79 -7.01
N ALA A 34 2.05 7.96 -8.08
CA ALA A 34 1.64 7.57 -9.42
C ALA A 34 1.45 6.05 -9.56
N ALA A 35 2.37 5.25 -9.01
CA ALA A 35 2.29 3.79 -9.04
C ALA A 35 1.06 3.25 -8.30
N VAL A 36 0.69 3.87 -7.17
CA VAL A 36 -0.52 3.52 -6.42
C VAL A 36 -1.78 4.02 -7.14
N GLY A 37 -1.74 5.24 -7.67
CA GLY A 37 -2.89 5.91 -8.29
C GLY A 37 -3.30 5.36 -9.65
N ILE A 38 -2.39 4.70 -10.39
CA ILE A 38 -2.70 4.14 -11.71
C ILE A 38 -3.65 2.93 -11.65
N ARG A 39 -3.91 2.38 -10.47
CA ARG A 39 -4.87 1.28 -10.28
C ARG A 39 -6.28 1.83 -10.14
N PRO A 40 -7.13 1.80 -11.20
CA PRO A 40 -8.53 2.14 -11.03
C PRO A 40 -9.18 1.09 -10.13
N CYS A 41 -9.90 1.52 -9.10
CA CYS A 41 -10.82 0.61 -8.42
C CYS A 41 -11.98 0.33 -9.39
N SER A 42 -12.29 -0.95 -9.60
CA SER A 42 -13.34 -1.38 -10.53
C SER A 42 -14.68 -0.67 -10.29
N GLY A 43 -14.98 -0.31 -9.03
CA GLY A 43 -16.16 0.47 -8.66
C GLY A 43 -16.22 1.88 -9.27
N ALA A 44 -15.09 2.60 -9.36
CA ALA A 44 -15.08 3.95 -9.94
C ALA A 44 -15.44 3.93 -11.43
N LEU A 45 -14.99 2.92 -12.16
CA LEU A 45 -15.31 2.78 -13.59
C LEU A 45 -16.80 2.49 -13.81
N ILE A 46 -17.41 1.66 -12.97
CA ILE A 46 -18.83 1.31 -13.08
C ILE A 46 -19.71 2.55 -12.85
N VAL A 47 -19.46 3.30 -11.77
CA VAL A 47 -20.25 4.50 -11.44
C VAL A 47 -20.04 5.60 -12.48
N LEU A 48 -18.80 5.82 -12.91
CA LEU A 48 -18.50 6.81 -13.94
C LEU A 48 -19.18 6.47 -15.27
N SER A 49 -19.13 5.21 -15.70
CA SER A 49 -19.79 4.75 -16.93
C SER A 49 -21.30 4.97 -16.85
N PHE A 50 -21.93 4.62 -15.73
CA PHE A 50 -23.36 4.85 -15.52
C PHE A 50 -23.71 6.34 -15.55
N ALA A 51 -22.91 7.19 -14.90
CA ALA A 51 -23.10 8.64 -14.91
C ALA A 51 -23.02 9.23 -16.32
N LEU A 52 -22.05 8.77 -17.12
CA LEU A 52 -21.90 9.18 -18.52
C LEU A 52 -23.11 8.78 -19.37
N LEU A 53 -23.60 7.55 -19.23
CA LEU A 53 -24.75 7.04 -19.98
C LEU A 53 -26.05 7.83 -19.66
N ASN A 54 -26.16 8.39 -18.46
CA ASN A 54 -27.31 9.18 -18.03
C ASN A 54 -27.10 10.71 -18.16
N GLY A 55 -25.96 11.16 -18.70
CA GLY A 55 -25.62 12.59 -18.81
C GLY A 55 -25.32 13.29 -17.48
N LEU A 56 -25.12 12.54 -16.39
CA LEU A 56 -24.90 13.02 -15.02
C LEU A 56 -23.40 13.18 -14.71
N TRP A 57 -22.68 13.95 -15.53
CA TRP A 57 -21.22 14.10 -15.43
C TRP A 57 -20.73 14.55 -14.04
N LEU A 58 -21.42 15.51 -13.43
CA LEU A 58 -21.11 15.99 -12.07
C LEU A 58 -21.32 14.91 -11.01
N GLY A 59 -22.36 14.07 -11.14
CA GLY A 59 -22.63 12.99 -10.20
C GLY A 59 -21.52 11.92 -10.23
N GLY A 60 -21.05 11.57 -11.42
CA GLY A 60 -19.91 10.66 -11.60
C GLY A 60 -18.63 11.23 -11.00
N LEU A 61 -18.31 12.49 -11.30
CA LEU A 61 -17.11 13.16 -10.78
C LEU A 61 -17.13 13.26 -9.24
N LEU A 62 -18.24 13.69 -8.65
CA LEU A 62 -18.39 13.81 -7.20
C LEU A 62 -18.29 12.46 -6.50
N SER A 63 -18.80 11.38 -7.12
CA SER A 63 -18.68 10.02 -6.59
C SER A 63 -17.23 9.55 -6.54
N VAL A 64 -16.47 9.73 -7.63
CA VAL A 64 -15.05 9.35 -7.67
C VAL A 64 -14.23 10.17 -6.67
N LEU A 65 -14.51 11.47 -6.54
CA LEU A 65 -13.87 12.32 -5.53
C LEU A 65 -14.17 11.82 -4.11
N ALA A 66 -15.44 11.58 -3.78
CA ALA A 66 -15.83 11.06 -2.46
C ALA A 66 -15.18 9.70 -2.16
N MET A 67 -15.12 8.81 -3.15
CA MET A 67 -14.45 7.51 -3.02
C MET A 67 -12.95 7.66 -2.76
N SER A 68 -12.27 8.51 -3.55
CA SER A 68 -10.82 8.75 -3.40
C SER A 68 -10.46 9.33 -2.03
N ILE A 69 -11.26 10.28 -1.53
CA ILE A 69 -11.12 10.86 -0.19
C ILE A 69 -11.31 9.79 0.88
N GLY A 70 -12.36 8.96 0.75
CA GLY A 70 -12.61 7.86 1.68
C GLY A 70 -11.44 6.87 1.77
N THR A 71 -10.87 6.47 0.63
CA THR A 71 -9.68 5.61 0.61
C THR A 71 -8.45 6.30 1.19
N ALA A 72 -8.23 7.59 0.92
CA ALA A 72 -7.08 8.32 1.46
C ALA A 72 -7.14 8.39 3.00
N ILE A 73 -8.32 8.70 3.55
CA ILE A 73 -8.54 8.76 5.00
C ILE A 73 -8.31 7.40 5.65
N THR A 74 -8.93 6.35 5.11
CA THR A 74 -8.84 4.99 5.71
C THR A 74 -7.42 4.43 5.63
N VAL A 75 -6.74 4.55 4.49
CA VAL A 75 -5.35 4.09 4.33
C VAL A 75 -4.41 4.86 5.25
N SER A 76 -4.55 6.19 5.34
CA SER A 76 -3.70 7.01 6.22
C SER A 76 -3.93 6.68 7.70
N ALA A 77 -5.17 6.44 8.10
CA ALA A 77 -5.51 6.04 9.47
C ALA A 77 -4.90 4.67 9.81
N LEU A 78 -5.10 3.66 8.96
CA LEU A 78 -4.53 2.33 9.17
C LEU A 78 -3.00 2.35 9.18
N ALA A 79 -2.37 3.10 8.28
CA ALA A 79 -0.91 3.26 8.24
C ALA A 79 -0.38 3.90 9.53
N THR A 80 -1.02 4.96 10.01
CA THR A 80 -0.62 5.65 11.26
C THR A 80 -0.75 4.71 12.45
N ILE A 81 -1.85 3.97 12.57
CA ILE A 81 -2.07 2.98 13.63
C ILE A 81 -1.02 1.88 13.57
N ALA A 82 -0.75 1.32 12.39
CA ALA A 82 0.24 0.26 12.23
C ALA A 82 1.66 0.70 12.63
N VAL A 83 2.10 1.87 12.19
CA VAL A 83 3.44 2.40 12.49
C VAL A 83 3.56 2.76 13.98
N THR A 84 2.56 3.40 14.57
CA THR A 84 2.57 3.73 15.99
C THR A 84 2.56 2.48 16.87
N ALA A 85 1.72 1.50 16.55
CA ALA A 85 1.70 0.21 17.24
C ALA A 85 3.04 -0.52 17.12
N LYS A 86 3.68 -0.51 15.94
CA LYS A 86 5.03 -1.06 15.72
C LYS A 86 6.07 -0.35 16.59
N ASN A 87 6.06 0.98 16.62
CA ASN A 87 7.01 1.75 17.42
C ASN A 87 6.85 1.46 18.92
N TRP A 88 5.61 1.33 19.40
CA TRP A 88 5.32 0.93 20.77
C TRP A 88 5.78 -0.50 21.05
N ALA A 89 5.49 -1.44 20.15
CA ALA A 89 5.93 -2.82 20.27
C ALA A 89 7.46 -2.93 20.36
N VAL A 90 8.20 -2.22 19.49
CA VAL A 90 9.67 -2.19 19.52
C VAL A 90 10.19 -1.53 20.79
N TYR A 91 9.56 -0.44 21.25
CA TYR A 91 9.93 0.24 22.50
C TYR A 91 9.77 -0.67 23.73
N PHE A 92 8.67 -1.42 23.82
CA PHE A 92 8.41 -2.31 24.95
C PHE A 92 9.15 -3.66 24.85
N ALA A 93 9.53 -4.11 23.66
CA ALA A 93 10.08 -5.46 23.44
C ALA A 93 11.59 -5.60 23.69
N GLY A 94 12.33 -4.51 23.97
CA GLY A 94 13.75 -4.44 24.33
C GLY A 94 14.65 -5.60 23.84
N ASP A 95 15.39 -5.41 22.74
CA ASP A 95 16.44 -6.30 22.14
C ASP A 95 16.28 -7.83 22.30
N GLY A 96 15.05 -8.31 22.35
CA GLY A 96 14.74 -9.72 22.50
C GLY A 96 14.69 -10.44 21.15
N ARG A 97 15.52 -11.48 20.98
CA ARG A 97 15.57 -12.42 19.84
C ARG A 97 14.21 -13.06 19.49
N ILE A 98 13.25 -13.04 20.43
CA ILE A 98 11.85 -13.47 20.27
C ILE A 98 11.01 -12.42 19.52
N GLY A 99 11.20 -11.13 19.83
CA GLY A 99 10.50 -10.03 19.16
C GLY A 99 10.81 -9.97 17.67
N ASN A 100 12.08 -10.19 17.29
CA ASN A 100 12.48 -10.25 15.88
C ASN A 100 11.83 -11.43 15.15
N ARG A 101 11.68 -12.58 15.81
CA ARG A 101 11.07 -13.77 15.19
C ARG A 101 9.57 -13.60 14.95
N ILE A 102 8.86 -12.99 15.89
CA ILE A 102 7.43 -12.67 15.74
C ILE A 102 7.24 -11.64 14.62
N HIS A 103 8.09 -10.61 14.57
CA HIS A 103 8.07 -9.60 13.51
C HIS A 103 8.23 -10.23 12.12
N SER A 104 9.25 -11.09 11.94
CA SER A 104 9.47 -11.77 10.65
C SER A 104 8.30 -12.67 10.24
N ILE A 105 7.67 -13.38 11.18
CA ILE A 105 6.51 -14.24 10.86
C ILE A 105 5.32 -13.40 10.41
N VAL A 106 5.03 -12.29 11.08
CA VAL A 106 3.92 -11.39 10.72
C VAL A 106 4.18 -10.73 9.36
N GLU A 107 5.43 -10.32 9.10
CA GLU A 107 5.83 -9.69 7.84
C GLU A 107 5.72 -10.66 6.66
N ILE A 108 6.28 -11.86 6.79
CA ILE A 108 6.19 -12.91 5.78
C ILE A 108 4.73 -13.33 5.58
N GLY A 109 3.96 -13.45 6.67
CA GLY A 109 2.53 -13.78 6.61
C GLY A 109 1.73 -12.71 5.85
N GLY A 110 1.98 -11.43 6.11
CA GLY A 110 1.36 -10.33 5.40
C GLY A 110 1.73 -10.30 3.91
N ALA A 111 3.01 -10.47 3.59
CA ALA A 111 3.47 -10.54 2.20
C ALA A 111 2.85 -11.73 1.45
N ALA A 112 2.84 -12.91 2.05
CA ALA A 112 2.23 -14.10 1.48
C ALA A 112 0.71 -13.94 1.28
N PHE A 113 0.00 -13.33 2.24
CA PHE A 113 -1.43 -13.07 2.12
C PHE A 113 -1.74 -12.14 0.93
N ILE A 114 -1.04 -11.00 0.83
CA ILE A 114 -1.22 -10.06 -0.28
C ILE A 114 -0.88 -10.73 -1.62
N PHE A 115 0.18 -11.54 -1.65
CA PHE A 115 0.58 -12.28 -2.85
C PHE A 115 -0.49 -13.28 -3.29
N ILE A 116 -1.04 -14.07 -2.36
CA ILE A 116 -2.11 -15.04 -2.65
C ILE A 116 -3.37 -14.32 -3.14
N VAL A 117 -3.79 -13.24 -2.49
CA VAL A 117 -4.95 -12.44 -2.95
C VAL A 117 -4.69 -11.90 -4.36
N GLY A 118 -3.47 -11.41 -4.64
CA GLY A 118 -3.07 -10.97 -5.97
C GLY A 118 -3.17 -12.09 -7.02
N LEU A 119 -2.68 -13.29 -6.70
CA LEU A 119 -2.79 -14.47 -7.57
C LEU A 119 -4.24 -14.89 -7.78
N LEU A 120 -5.09 -14.85 -6.74
CA LEU A 120 -6.51 -15.17 -6.85
C LEU A 120 -7.23 -14.19 -7.79
N LEU A 121 -7.02 -12.89 -7.60
CA LEU A 121 -7.60 -11.86 -8.49
C LEU A 121 -7.08 -11.99 -9.93
N LEU A 122 -5.79 -12.29 -10.11
CA LEU A 122 -5.21 -12.57 -11.42
C LEU A 122 -5.88 -13.79 -12.06
N SER A 123 -5.98 -14.90 -11.32
CA SER A 123 -6.63 -16.12 -11.81
C SER A 123 -8.08 -15.90 -12.21
N ALA A 124 -8.84 -15.13 -11.42
CA ALA A 124 -10.22 -14.76 -11.74
C ALA A 124 -10.31 -13.91 -13.01
N SER A 125 -9.35 -12.99 -13.22
CA SER A 125 -9.28 -12.18 -14.43
C SER A 125 -8.93 -13.02 -15.67
N LEU A 126 -8.10 -14.06 -15.55
CA LEU A 126 -7.81 -14.98 -16.66
C LEU A 126 -8.97 -15.96 -16.93
N SER A 127 -9.66 -16.43 -15.89
CA SER A 127 -10.77 -17.39 -16.04
C SER A 127 -12.05 -16.75 -16.58
N GLY A 128 -12.30 -15.46 -16.30
CA GLY A 128 -13.45 -14.73 -16.85
C GLY A 128 -13.34 -14.37 -18.33
N GLY A 129 -12.20 -14.65 -18.97
CA GLY A 129 -11.98 -14.47 -20.40
C GLY A 129 -12.15 -15.75 -21.24
N ALA A 130 -12.58 -16.86 -20.64
CA ALA A 130 -12.87 -18.14 -21.31
C ALA A 130 -14.38 -18.39 -21.38
#